data_AF-A0A6A8LSG4-F1
#
_entry.id   AF-A0A6A8LSG4-F1
#
_cell.length_a   1.000
_cell.length_b   1.000
_cell.length_c   1.000
_cell.angle_alpha   90.00
_cell.angle_beta   90.00
_cell.angle_gamma   90.00
#
_symmetry.space_group_name_H-M   'P 1'
#
loop_
_entity.id
_entity.type
_entity.pdbx_description
1 polymer ?
#
loop_
_entity_poly.entity_id
_entity_poly.type
_entity_poly.pdbx_seq_one_letter_code
_entity_poly.pdbx_strand_id
1 'polypeptide(L)'
;QIMELMDTVDEYIPTPQRPTDKPFLMPVEDVFTITGRGTVASGRIDRGTVKVGDEVEIVGLKDDVVKTTVTGVEMFRKTLDEGEAGDNIGAL
;
A
#
# COMPACT_ATOMS: atom_id res chain seq x y z
N GLN A 1 26.40 8.81 20.63
CA GLN A 1 25.91 9.79 19.64
C GLN A 1 24.97 9.17 18.63
N ILE A 2 25.37 8.60 17.48
CA ILE A 2 24.38 8.02 16.54
C ILE A 2 23.71 6.75 17.08
N MET A 3 24.49 5.81 17.63
CA MET A 3 23.92 4.56 18.18
C MET A 3 22.98 4.84 19.36
N GLU A 4 23.41 5.67 20.30
CA GLU A 4 22.60 6.14 21.43
C GLU A 4 21.29 6.82 21.00
N LEU A 5 21.30 7.56 19.88
CA LEU A 5 20.07 8.11 19.31
C LEU A 5 19.15 7.01 18.77
N MET A 6 19.70 6.00 18.09
CA MET A 6 18.91 4.87 17.58
C MET A 6 18.34 4.05 18.73
N ASP A 7 19.13 3.77 19.77
CA ASP A 7 18.68 3.09 20.98
C ASP A 7 17.52 3.85 21.64
N THR A 8 17.64 5.18 21.74
CA THR A 8 16.57 6.04 22.28
C THR A 8 15.31 5.98 21.41
N VAL A 9 15.46 5.96 20.08
CA VAL A 9 14.33 5.85 19.14
C VAL A 9 13.62 4.50 19.33
N ASP A 10 14.38 3.41 19.39
CA ASP A 10 13.85 2.06 19.55
C ASP A 10 13.14 1.87 20.90
N GLU A 11 13.65 2.48 21.97
CA GLU A 11 13.03 2.41 23.31
C GLU A 11 11.81 3.32 23.45
N TYR A 12 11.85 4.52 22.87
CA TYR A 12 10.84 5.55 23.10
C TYR A 12 9.66 5.47 22.13
N ILE A 13 9.88 5.03 20.89
CA ILE A 13 8.84 5.01 19.84
C ILE A 13 8.31 3.59 19.68
N PRO A 14 7.13 3.27 20.23
CA PRO A 14 6.56 1.94 20.07
C PRO A 14 6.21 1.67 18.60
N THR A 15 6.42 0.44 18.16
CA THR A 15 5.93 0.01 16.84
C THR A 15 4.39 0.04 16.83
N PRO A 16 3.75 0.77 15.90
CA PRO A 16 2.30 0.85 15.86
C PRO A 16 1.69 -0.48 15.42
N GLN A 17 0.54 -0.82 16.00
CA GLN A 17 -0.20 -2.01 15.58
C GLN A 17 -0.87 -1.76 14.22
N ARG A 18 -0.56 -2.62 13.25
CA ARG A 18 -1.09 -2.54 11.88
C ARG A 18 -2.54 -3.09 11.85
N PRO A 19 -3.53 -2.33 11.36
CA PRO A 19 -4.92 -2.79 11.31
C PRO A 19 -5.18 -3.70 10.10
N THR A 20 -4.56 -4.87 10.06
CA THR A 20 -4.60 -5.84 8.93
C THR A 20 -5.91 -6.61 8.82
N ASP A 21 -6.67 -6.76 9.91
CA ASP A 21 -7.96 -7.48 9.92
C ASP A 21 -9.14 -6.66 9.37
N LYS A 22 -8.89 -5.43 8.92
CA LYS A 22 -9.92 -4.55 8.37
C LYS A 22 -10.03 -4.69 6.85
N PRO A 23 -11.14 -4.28 6.22
CA PRO A 23 -11.21 -4.18 4.77
C PRO A 23 -10.11 -3.27 4.22
N PHE A 24 -9.49 -3.69 3.12
CA PHE A 24 -8.44 -2.95 2.42
C PHE A 24 -8.87 -1.51 2.14
N LEU A 25 -7.98 -0.57 2.43
CA LEU A 25 -8.11 0.83 2.04
C LEU A 25 -6.73 1.42 1.85
N MET A 26 -6.48 1.95 0.65
CA MET A 26 -5.27 2.65 0.27
C MET A 26 -5.65 3.96 -0.43
N PRO A 27 -5.39 5.13 0.16
CA PRO A 27 -5.51 6.39 -0.54
C PRO A 27 -4.51 6.43 -1.70
N VAL A 28 -4.96 6.86 -2.88
CA VAL A 28 -4.08 7.03 -4.04
C VAL A 28 -3.34 8.36 -3.92
N GLU A 29 -2.01 8.29 -3.84
CA GLU A 29 -1.13 9.47 -3.78
C GLU A 29 -0.72 9.94 -5.18
N ASP A 30 -0.42 9.01 -6.09
CA ASP A 30 -0.07 9.31 -7.48
C ASP A 30 -0.43 8.14 -8.40
N VAL A 31 -0.50 8.40 -9.72
CA VAL A 31 -0.84 7.40 -10.74
C VAL A 31 0.16 7.46 -11.88
N PHE A 32 0.74 6.30 -12.20
CA PHE A 32 1.70 6.14 -13.29
C PHE A 32 1.17 5.20 -14.36
N THR A 33 1.63 5.36 -15.59
CA THR A 33 1.42 4.37 -16.66
C THR A 33 2.76 3.78 -17.04
N ILE A 34 2.91 2.47 -16.87
CA ILE A 34 4.10 1.74 -17.26
C ILE A 34 3.84 1.08 -18.61
N THR A 35 4.55 1.55 -19.64
CA THR A 35 4.46 1.02 -21.00
C THR A 35 4.62 -0.51 -21.01
N GLY A 36 3.61 -1.21 -21.52
CA GLY A 36 3.62 -2.68 -21.62
C GLY A 36 3.25 -3.42 -20.33
N ARG A 37 2.97 -2.73 -19.22
CA ARG A 37 2.48 -3.35 -17.96
C ARG A 37 1.08 -2.88 -17.57
N GLY A 38 0.81 -1.58 -17.59
CA GLY A 38 -0.50 -1.02 -17.22
C GLY A 38 -0.41 0.22 -16.34
N THR A 39 -1.50 0.52 -15.65
CA THR A 39 -1.64 1.69 -14.76
C THR A 39 -1.31 1.29 -13.33
N VAL A 40 -0.40 2.01 -12.68
CA VAL A 40 -0.01 1.76 -11.29
C VAL A 40 -0.48 2.92 -10.43
N ALA A 41 -1.28 2.62 -9.40
CA ALA A 41 -1.65 3.56 -8.35
C ALA A 41 -0.70 3.39 -7.15
N SER A 42 -0.01 4.46 -6.75
CA SER A 42 0.85 4.43 -5.55
C SER A 42 0.15 5.00 -4.34
N GLY A 43 0.47 4.45 -3.17
CA GLY A 43 0.04 5.01 -1.89
C GLY A 43 0.46 4.16 -0.71
N ARG A 44 0.17 4.67 0.49
CA ARG A 44 0.29 3.90 1.73
C ARG A 44 -1.00 3.17 2.03
N ILE A 45 -0.92 1.88 2.33
CA ILE A 45 -2.09 1.14 2.80
C ILE A 45 -2.45 1.65 4.20
N ASP A 46 -3.64 2.23 4.38
CA ASP A 46 -4.08 2.73 5.68
C ASP A 46 -4.61 1.60 6.57
N ARG A 47 -5.24 0.59 5.97
CA ARG A 47 -5.76 -0.60 6.67
C ARG A 47 -5.98 -1.79 5.74
N GLY A 48 -6.08 -2.96 6.35
CA GLY A 48 -6.30 -4.22 5.66
C GLY A 48 -5.06 -4.75 4.95
N THR A 49 -5.29 -5.72 4.08
CA THR A 49 -4.28 -6.32 3.21
C THR A 49 -4.82 -6.41 1.79
N VAL A 50 -3.93 -6.44 0.82
CA VAL A 50 -4.26 -6.65 -0.60
C VAL A 50 -3.29 -7.65 -1.20
N LYS A 51 -3.81 -8.61 -1.96
CA LYS A 51 -3.04 -9.63 -2.64
C LYS A 51 -3.21 -9.51 -4.14
N VAL A 52 -2.23 -10.01 -4.87
CA VAL A 52 -2.37 -10.18 -6.33
C VAL A 52 -3.55 -11.12 -6.60
N GLY A 53 -4.49 -10.66 -7.42
CA GLY A 53 -5.74 -11.34 -7.75
C GLY A 53 -6.97 -10.82 -7.02
N ASP A 54 -6.82 -9.95 -6.02
CA ASP A 54 -7.96 -9.39 -5.29
C ASP A 54 -8.76 -8.42 -6.17
N GLU A 55 -10.10 -8.49 -6.09
CA GLU A 55 -10.99 -7.47 -6.64
C GLU A 55 -11.01 -6.26 -5.70
N VAL A 56 -10.80 -5.07 -6.27
CA VAL A 56 -10.79 -3.80 -5.55
C VAL A 56 -11.72 -2.80 -6.22
N GLU A 57 -12.15 -1.82 -5.44
CA GLU A 57 -13.02 -0.74 -5.89
C GLU A 57 -12.27 0.60 -5.81
N ILE A 58 -12.22 1.32 -6.92
CA ILE A 58 -11.74 2.70 -6.96
C ILE A 58 -12.93 3.59 -6.63
N VAL A 59 -12.84 4.28 -5.49
CA VAL A 59 -13.94 5.06 -4.90
C VAL A 59 -13.53 6.53 -4.77
N GLY A 60 -14.46 7.42 -5.09
CA GLY A 60 -14.29 8.88 -4.95
C GLY A 60 -14.04 9.59 -6.28
N LEU A 61 -14.10 10.92 -6.25
CA LEU A 61 -14.02 11.86 -7.40
C LEU A 61 -15.15 11.74 -8.45
N LYS A 62 -15.71 10.55 -8.65
CA LYS A 62 -16.87 10.26 -9.52
C LYS A 62 -17.95 9.54 -8.71
N ASP A 63 -19.19 9.62 -9.20
CA ASP A 63 -20.34 8.95 -8.58
C ASP A 63 -20.30 7.42 -8.79
N ASP A 64 -19.73 6.98 -9.91
CA ASP A 64 -19.58 5.57 -10.23
C ASP A 64 -18.37 4.95 -9.54
N VAL A 65 -18.59 3.80 -8.88
CA VAL A 65 -17.53 2.95 -8.34
C VAL A 65 -16.98 2.05 -9.45
N VAL A 66 -15.68 2.09 -9.66
CA VAL A 66 -15.01 1.24 -10.67
C VAL A 66 -14.41 0.02 -10.00
N LYS A 67 -14.86 -1.17 -10.41
CA LYS A 67 -14.27 -2.44 -10.01
C LYS A 67 -13.10 -2.80 -10.92
N THR A 68 -12.02 -3.29 -10.34
CA THR A 68 -10.86 -3.82 -11.06
C THR A 68 -10.19 -4.91 -10.22
N THR A 69 -9.20 -5.60 -10.79
CA THR A 69 -8.43 -6.63 -10.11
C THR A 69 -6.98 -6.16 -9.98
N VAL A 70 -6.39 -6.34 -8.79
CA VAL A 70 -4.96 -6.08 -8.59
C VAL A 70 -4.16 -7.18 -9.26
N THR A 71 -3.32 -6.81 -10.22
CA THR A 71 -2.49 -7.72 -11.01
C THR A 71 -1.03 -7.72 -10.58
N GLY A 72 -0.62 -6.76 -9.75
CA GLY A 72 0.71 -6.73 -9.15
C GLY A 72 0.78 -5.79 -7.94
N VAL A 73 1.64 -6.14 -7.00
CA VAL A 73 2.01 -5.28 -5.87
C VAL A 73 3.53 -5.10 -5.89
N GLU A 74 4.00 -3.85 -5.89
CA GLU A 74 5.43 -3.53 -5.90
C GLU A 74 5.80 -2.57 -4.75
N MET A 75 6.93 -2.83 -4.09
CA MET A 75 7.54 -1.94 -3.10
C MET A 75 9.05 -1.88 -3.33
N PHE A 76 9.61 -0.67 -3.49
CA PHE A 76 11.05 -0.45 -3.70
C PHE A 76 11.70 -1.33 -4.79
N ARG A 77 11.06 -1.46 -5.96
CA ARG A 77 11.50 -2.31 -7.10
C ARG A 77 11.52 -3.81 -6.78
N LYS A 78 10.77 -4.26 -5.79
CA LYS A 78 10.52 -5.67 -5.49
C LYS A 78 9.05 -5.97 -5.69
N THR A 79 8.77 -7.09 -6.34
CA THR A 79 7.43 -7.64 -6.43
C THR A 79 7.08 -8.35 -5.13
N LEU A 80 5.86 -8.13 -4.67
CA LEU A 80 5.29 -8.77 -3.49
C LEU A 80 4.03 -9.53 -3.89
N ASP A 81 3.75 -10.62 -3.20
CA ASP A 81 2.49 -11.37 -3.37
C ASP A 81 1.33 -10.69 -2.61
N GLU A 82 1.65 -9.95 -1.55
CA GLU A 82 0.72 -9.20 -0.72
C GLU A 82 1.33 -7.90 -0.18
N GLY A 83 0.48 -6.91 0.10
CA GLY A 83 0.81 -5.71 0.86
C GLY A 83 -0.11 -5.55 2.06
N GLU A 84 0.38 -4.96 3.14
CA GLU A 84 -0.38 -4.76 4.37
C GLU A 84 -0.37 -3.32 4.87
N ALA A 85 -1.27 -3.01 5.81
CA ALA A 85 -1.39 -1.71 6.42
C ALA A 85 -0.04 -1.14 6.91
N GLY A 86 0.32 0.04 6.42
CA GLY A 86 1.59 0.71 6.69
C GLY A 86 2.61 0.60 5.55
N ASP A 87 2.42 -0.29 4.59
CA ASP A 87 3.32 -0.41 3.44
C ASP A 87 3.05 0.67 2.41
N ASN A 88 4.13 1.20 1.81
CA ASN A 88 4.07 2.12 0.67
C ASN A 88 4.27 1.30 -0.60
N ILE A 89 3.20 1.11 -1.37
CA ILE A 89 3.19 0.21 -2.52
C ILE A 89 2.78 0.93 -3.80
N GLY A 90 3.10 0.33 -4.93
CA GLY A 90 2.38 0.52 -6.19
C GLY A 90 1.49 -0.70 -6.45
N ALA A 91 0.18 -0.47 -6.63
CA ALA A 91 -0.77 -1.49 -7.05
C ALA A 91 -1.05 -1.34 -8.57
N LEU A 92 -0.80 -2.41 -9.33
CA LEU A 92 -1.04 -2.51 -10.78
C LEU A 92 -2.43 -3.08 -11.07
#